data_AF-A0A8N4QAB1-F1
#
_entry.id   AF-A0A8N4QAB1-F1
#
_cell.length_a   1.000
_cell.length_b   1.000
_cell.length_c   1.000
_cell.angle_alpha   90.00
_cell.angle_beta   90.00
_cell.angle_gamma   90.00
#
_symmetry.space_group_name_H-M   'P 1'
#
loop_
_entity.id
_entity.type
_entity.pdbx_description
1 polymer ?
#
loop_
_entity_poly.entity_id
_entity_poly.type
_entity_poly.pdbx_seq_one_letter_code
_entity_poly.pdbx_strand_id
1 'polypeptide(L)'
;MGVQYIIRIFVLLSRQRALRKLLRNFYRDIYFTPADDAALYKEINSIMRFMNIFTQFYYVPMMLIFVLYVYDVASVGLASPDKPFIYRMSFRWYDAQVPLQFIITAIYSGWLTISCVTIWTAEDYTLCLVLCHASFRYKKLRLDLQQLLEMARADLKCGETPCTNQNLHIAFRRRLREIFRRQQRLNG
;
A
#
# COMPACT_ATOMS: atom_id res chain seq x y z
N MET A 1 0.42 -21.33 4.57
CA MET A 1 0.92 -20.48 3.46
C MET A 1 0.26 -20.78 2.11
N GLY A 2 0.35 -22.01 1.55
CA GLY A 2 -0.18 -22.30 0.20
C GLY A 2 -1.69 -22.05 0.01
N VAL A 3 -2.54 -22.44 0.97
CA VAL A 3 -3.99 -22.20 0.90
C VAL A 3 -4.36 -20.70 0.92
N GLN A 4 -3.62 -19.90 1.70
CA GLN A 4 -3.85 -18.45 1.76
C GLN A 4 -3.51 -17.77 0.42
N TYR A 5 -2.47 -18.24 -0.27
CA TYR A 5 -2.10 -17.74 -1.60
C TYR A 5 -3.17 -18.03 -2.66
N ILE A 6 -3.74 -19.25 -2.66
CA ILE A 6 -4.83 -19.63 -3.56
C ILE A 6 -6.08 -18.77 -3.29
N ILE A 7 -6.43 -18.58 -2.02
CA ILE A 7 -7.53 -17.70 -1.62
C ILE A 7 -7.28 -16.27 -2.11
N ARG A 8 -6.06 -15.74 -1.95
CA ARG A 8 -5.69 -14.40 -2.42
C ARG A 8 -5.83 -14.24 -3.93
N ILE A 9 -5.30 -15.19 -4.72
CA ILE A 9 -5.47 -15.19 -6.18
C ILE A 9 -6.95 -15.22 -6.55
N PHE A 10 -7.73 -16.11 -5.91
CA PHE A 10 -9.15 -16.23 -6.19
C PHE A 10 -9.90 -14.94 -5.85
N VAL A 11 -9.60 -14.30 -4.72
CA VAL A 11 -10.20 -13.02 -4.32
C VAL A 11 -9.80 -11.90 -5.29
N LEU A 12 -8.53 -11.84 -5.71
CA LEU A 12 -8.03 -10.88 -6.70
C LEU A 12 -8.76 -11.02 -8.05
N LEU A 13 -8.94 -12.25 -8.52
CA LEU A 13 -9.67 -12.54 -9.77
C LEU A 13 -11.16 -12.22 -9.63
N SER A 14 -11.80 -12.65 -8.54
CA SER A 14 -13.22 -12.45 -8.28
C SER A 14 -13.58 -10.96 -8.13
N ARG A 15 -12.73 -10.17 -7.47
CA ARG A 15 -13.01 -8.76 -7.12
C ARG A 15 -12.33 -7.74 -8.04
N GLN A 16 -11.76 -8.16 -9.16
CA GLN A 16 -10.98 -7.29 -10.06
C GLN A 16 -11.76 -6.03 -10.50
N ARG A 17 -13.06 -6.16 -10.79
CA ARG A 17 -13.92 -5.03 -11.20
C ARG A 17 -14.11 -4.02 -10.07
N ALA A 18 -14.36 -4.50 -8.86
CA ALA A 18 -14.54 -3.66 -7.67
C ALA A 18 -13.23 -2.94 -7.32
N LEU A 19 -12.10 -3.66 -7.38
CA LEU A 19 -10.77 -3.08 -7.15
C LEU A 19 -10.44 -1.99 -8.18
N ARG A 20 -10.74 -2.20 -9.47
CA ARG A 20 -10.55 -1.19 -10.51
C ARG A 20 -11.39 0.07 -10.25
N LYS A 21 -12.63 -0.08 -9.78
CA LYS A 21 -13.49 1.04 -9.40
C LYS A 21 -12.92 1.79 -8.18
N LEU A 22 -12.44 1.06 -7.18
CA LEU A 22 -11.80 1.64 -5.99
C LEU A 22 -10.54 2.43 -6.35
N LEU A 23 -9.66 1.86 -7.18
CA LEU A 23 -8.46 2.54 -7.68
C LEU A 23 -8.81 3.81 -8.46
N ARG A 24 -9.81 3.76 -9.33
CA ARG A 24 -10.26 4.95 -10.07
C ARG A 24 -10.71 6.06 -9.13
N ASN A 25 -11.51 5.73 -8.11
CA ASN A 25 -11.95 6.72 -7.11
C ASN A 25 -10.76 7.24 -6.29
N PHE A 26 -9.82 6.37 -5.93
CA PHE A 26 -8.61 6.75 -5.23
C PHE A 26 -7.78 7.76 -6.03
N TYR A 27 -7.50 7.50 -7.31
CA TYR A 27 -6.73 8.42 -8.15
C TYR A 27 -7.43 9.75 -8.41
N ARG A 28 -8.76 9.77 -8.45
CA ARG A 28 -9.52 11.00 -8.67
C ARG A 28 -9.61 11.87 -7.42
N ASP A 29 -9.91 11.27 -6.28
CA ASP A 29 -10.37 12.01 -5.09
C ASP A 29 -9.35 12.01 -3.94
N ILE A 30 -8.48 10.99 -3.85
CA ILE A 30 -7.61 10.76 -2.69
C ILE A 30 -6.14 11.03 -3.04
N TYR A 31 -5.70 10.63 -4.24
CA TYR A 31 -4.32 10.77 -4.66
C TYR A 31 -3.84 12.21 -4.55
N PHE A 32 -2.73 12.41 -3.84
CA PHE A 32 -2.26 13.72 -3.44
C PHE A 32 -1.20 14.20 -4.43
N THR A 33 -1.42 15.37 -5.02
CA THR A 33 -0.58 15.91 -6.09
C THR A 33 0.20 17.14 -5.62
N PRO A 34 1.30 17.53 -6.29
CA PRO A 34 2.00 18.78 -5.97
C PRO A 34 1.13 20.02 -6.16
N ALA A 35 0.05 19.94 -6.96
CA ALA A 35 -0.92 21.02 -7.14
C ALA A 35 -1.80 21.24 -5.90
N ASP A 36 -1.94 20.23 -5.02
CA ASP A 36 -2.72 20.34 -3.81
C ASP A 36 -2.01 21.15 -2.73
N ASP A 37 -0.76 20.80 -2.43
CA ASP A 37 0.12 21.47 -1.48
C ASP A 37 1.56 20.94 -1.67
N ALA A 38 2.47 21.80 -2.11
CA ALA A 38 3.84 21.41 -2.44
C ALA A 38 4.66 21.00 -1.20
N ALA A 39 4.38 21.57 -0.03
CA ALA A 39 5.10 21.27 1.21
C ALA A 39 4.70 19.89 1.74
N LEU A 40 3.38 19.63 1.83
CA LEU A 40 2.86 18.31 2.23
C LEU A 40 3.25 17.24 1.21
N TYR A 41 3.25 17.55 -0.08
CA TYR A 41 3.68 16.60 -1.11
C TYR A 41 5.15 16.16 -0.92
N LYS A 42 6.04 17.07 -0.51
CA LYS A 42 7.44 16.73 -0.21
C LYS A 42 7.57 15.74 0.94
N GLU A 43 6.75 15.89 1.98
CA GLU A 43 6.68 14.93 3.09
C GLU A 43 6.19 13.55 2.62
N ILE A 44 5.09 13.51 1.85
CA ILE A 44 4.55 12.27 1.28
C ILE A 44 5.62 11.58 0.43
N ASN A 45 6.31 12.32 -0.44
CA ASN A 45 7.32 11.76 -1.32
C ASN A 45 8.50 11.16 -0.54
N SER A 46 8.90 11.79 0.58
CA SER A 46 9.93 11.25 1.48
C SER A 46 9.49 9.93 2.10
N ILE A 47 8.26 9.85 2.61
CA ILE A 47 7.68 8.64 3.20
C ILE A 47 7.54 7.55 2.13
N MET A 48 7.03 7.88 0.95
CA MET A 48 6.89 6.95 -0.18
C MET A 48 8.24 6.40 -0.63
N ARG A 49 9.30 7.21 -0.63
CA ARG A 49 10.66 6.76 -0.93
C ARG A 49 11.17 5.78 0.14
N PHE A 50 10.95 6.07 1.43
CA PHE A 50 11.28 5.15 2.52
C PHE A 50 10.52 3.83 2.40
N MET A 51 9.21 3.90 2.13
CA MET A 51 8.36 2.74 1.89
C MET A 51 8.87 1.88 0.74
N ASN A 52 9.31 2.49 -0.36
CA ASN A 52 9.86 1.76 -1.49
C ASN A 52 11.16 1.01 -1.11
N ILE A 53 12.05 1.65 -0.37
CA ILE A 53 13.28 1.01 0.14
C ILE A 53 12.93 -0.15 1.07
N PHE A 54 11.98 0.04 1.98
CA PHE A 54 11.52 -1.02 2.88
C PHE A 54 10.87 -2.19 2.11
N THR A 55 10.14 -1.88 1.03
CA THR A 55 9.55 -2.87 0.13
C THR A 55 10.63 -3.71 -0.56
N GLN A 56 11.75 -3.09 -0.95
CA GLN A 56 12.89 -3.81 -1.52
C GLN A 56 13.57 -4.76 -0.52
N PHE A 57 13.54 -4.42 0.77
CA PHE A 57 14.08 -5.29 1.82
C PHE A 57 13.36 -6.66 1.89
N TYR A 58 12.10 -6.76 1.47
CA TYR A 58 11.40 -8.05 1.42
C TYR A 58 12.00 -9.04 0.41
N TYR A 59 12.78 -8.57 -0.58
CA TYR A 59 13.50 -9.45 -1.48
C TYR A 59 14.77 -10.05 -0.85
N VAL A 60 15.31 -9.45 0.21
CA VAL A 60 16.52 -9.95 0.87
C VAL A 60 16.31 -11.35 1.48
N PRO A 61 15.26 -11.61 2.29
CA PRO A 61 14.95 -12.95 2.76
C PRO A 61 14.72 -13.95 1.63
N MET A 62 14.06 -13.52 0.54
CA MET A 62 13.85 -14.37 -0.63
C MET A 62 15.18 -14.81 -1.25
N MET A 63 16.10 -13.87 -1.48
CA MET A 63 17.44 -14.18 -2.00
C MET A 63 18.22 -15.09 -1.05
N LEU A 64 18.13 -14.86 0.26
CA LEU A 64 18.75 -15.71 1.28
C LEU A 64 18.26 -17.16 1.20
N ILE A 65 16.94 -17.36 1.06
CA ILE A 65 16.35 -18.69 0.87
C ILE A 65 16.89 -19.36 -0.40
N PHE A 66 16.99 -18.62 -1.50
CA PHE A 66 17.53 -19.16 -2.75
C PHE A 66 19.01 -19.53 -2.64
N VAL A 67 19.82 -18.68 -2.00
CA VAL A 67 21.25 -18.96 -1.80
C VAL A 67 21.45 -20.18 -0.92
N LEU A 68 20.72 -20.27 0.21
CA LEU A 68 20.77 -21.44 1.09
C LEU A 68 20.34 -22.71 0.36
N TYR A 69 19.26 -22.65 -0.42
CA TYR A 69 18.80 -23.78 -1.21
C TYR A 69 19.86 -24.24 -2.23
N VAL A 70 20.46 -23.32 -2.98
CA VAL A 70 21.50 -23.66 -3.96
C VAL A 70 22.73 -24.25 -3.27
N TYR A 71 23.12 -23.71 -2.12
CA TYR A 71 24.21 -24.23 -1.32
C TYR A 71 23.93 -25.65 -0.82
N ASP A 72 22.75 -25.90 -0.27
CA ASP A 72 22.35 -27.21 0.23
C ASP A 72 22.33 -28.25 -0.90
N VAL A 73 21.78 -27.90 -2.06
CA VAL A 73 21.77 -28.79 -3.24
C VAL A 73 23.19 -29.03 -3.77
N ALA A 74 24.06 -28.02 -3.79
CA ALA A 74 25.44 -28.15 -4.23
C ALA A 74 26.27 -29.02 -3.28
N SER A 75 26.04 -28.91 -1.97
CA SER A 75 26.78 -29.69 -0.95
C SER A 75 26.45 -31.18 -0.98
N VAL A 76 25.21 -31.53 -1.32
CA VAL A 76 24.73 -32.92 -1.39
C VAL A 76 24.96 -33.55 -2.77
N GLY A 77 24.93 -32.73 -3.83
CA GLY A 77 25.15 -33.17 -5.21
C GLY A 77 23.90 -33.72 -5.90
N LEU A 78 23.79 -33.48 -7.21
CA LEU A 78 22.62 -33.84 -8.02
C LEU A 78 22.35 -35.36 -8.14
N ALA A 79 23.36 -36.19 -7.89
CA ALA A 79 23.27 -37.65 -7.93
C ALA A 79 22.83 -38.28 -6.60
N SER A 80 22.75 -37.50 -5.52
CA SER A 80 22.31 -38.01 -4.22
C SER A 80 20.82 -38.37 -4.23
N PRO A 81 20.42 -39.45 -3.53
CA PRO A 81 19.01 -39.84 -3.38
C PRO A 81 18.21 -38.91 -2.45
N ASP A 82 18.89 -38.16 -1.56
CA ASP A 82 18.24 -37.31 -0.55
C ASP A 82 18.51 -35.83 -0.81
N LYS A 83 18.01 -35.31 -1.94
CA LYS A 83 18.17 -33.88 -2.25
C LYS A 83 17.13 -33.04 -1.53
N PRO A 84 17.53 -31.88 -0.97
CA PRO A 84 16.61 -30.96 -0.32
C PRO A 84 15.74 -30.23 -1.35
N PHE A 85 14.53 -29.88 -0.94
CA PHE A 85 13.63 -28.98 -1.67
C PHE A 85 13.46 -27.66 -0.90
N ILE A 86 13.24 -26.55 -1.62
CA ILE A 86 12.93 -25.23 -1.02
C ILE A 86 11.79 -25.33 -0.01
N TYR A 87 10.80 -26.17 -0.31
CA TYR A 87 9.68 -26.48 0.56
C TYR A 87 9.61 -27.99 0.81
N ARG A 88 9.31 -28.39 2.04
CA ARG A 88 8.97 -29.80 2.33
C ARG A 88 7.65 -30.13 1.62
N MET A 89 7.74 -30.81 0.49
CA MET A 89 6.62 -31.26 -0.32
C MET A 89 6.69 -32.78 -0.50
N SER A 90 5.54 -33.45 -0.47
CA SER A 90 5.43 -34.88 -0.78
C SER A 90 4.84 -35.06 -2.17
N PHE A 91 5.60 -35.71 -3.04
CA PHE A 91 5.17 -36.03 -4.41
C PHE A 91 4.78 -37.50 -4.45
N ARG A 92 3.47 -37.77 -4.53
CA ARG A 92 2.92 -39.14 -4.55
C ARG A 92 2.92 -39.79 -5.93
N TRP A 93 2.99 -38.99 -6.99
CA TRP A 93 2.72 -39.42 -8.37
C TRP A 93 3.96 -39.57 -9.24
N TYR A 94 5.12 -39.10 -8.75
CA TYR A 94 6.41 -39.21 -9.43
C TYR A 94 7.54 -39.10 -8.41
N ASP A 95 8.72 -39.63 -8.76
CA ASP A 95 9.90 -39.58 -7.91
C ASP A 95 10.68 -38.28 -8.13
N ALA A 96 10.36 -37.27 -7.33
CA ALA A 96 11.00 -35.96 -7.41
C ALA A 96 12.51 -35.98 -7.11
N GLN A 97 13.08 -37.09 -6.62
CA GLN A 97 14.52 -37.25 -6.43
C GLN A 97 15.25 -37.68 -7.71
N VAL A 98 14.56 -38.05 -8.79
CA VAL A 98 15.21 -38.30 -10.10
C VAL A 98 15.76 -36.99 -10.67
N PRO A 99 16.99 -36.91 -11.23
CA PRO A 99 17.63 -35.64 -11.61
C PRO A 99 16.77 -34.69 -12.47
N LEU A 100 16.12 -35.20 -13.52
CA LEU A 100 15.29 -34.37 -14.39
C LEU A 100 14.00 -33.89 -13.69
N GLN A 101 13.34 -34.78 -12.94
CA GLN A 101 12.13 -34.46 -12.18
C GLN A 101 12.43 -33.49 -11.02
N PHE A 102 13.60 -33.63 -10.40
CA PHE A 102 14.14 -32.73 -9.39
C PHE A 102 14.33 -31.32 -9.95
N ILE A 103 15.00 -31.19 -11.11
CA ILE A 103 15.22 -29.87 -11.75
C ILE A 103 13.89 -29.18 -12.06
N ILE A 104 12.93 -29.90 -12.64
CA ILE A 104 11.59 -29.35 -12.94
C ILE A 104 10.91 -28.89 -11.66
N THR A 105 10.94 -29.72 -10.61
CA THR A 105 10.33 -29.42 -9.31
C THR A 105 11.01 -28.24 -8.62
N ALA A 106 12.33 -28.12 -8.74
CA ALA A 106 13.13 -27.02 -8.23
C ALA A 106 12.78 -25.70 -8.92
N ILE A 107 12.66 -25.70 -10.26
CA ILE A 107 12.25 -24.52 -11.03
C ILE A 107 10.82 -24.10 -10.64
N TYR A 108 9.89 -25.07 -10.57
CA TYR A 108 8.51 -24.79 -10.21
C TYR A 108 8.37 -24.23 -8.80
N SER A 109 9.00 -24.87 -7.82
CA SER A 109 8.98 -24.40 -6.42
C SER A 109 9.67 -23.03 -6.27
N GLY A 110 10.77 -22.79 -6.99
CA GLY A 110 11.40 -21.48 -7.07
C GLY A 110 10.46 -20.42 -7.62
N TRP A 111 9.84 -20.67 -8.77
CA TRP A 111 8.84 -19.76 -9.35
C TRP A 111 7.69 -19.44 -8.38
N LEU A 112 7.20 -20.46 -7.66
CA LEU A 112 6.14 -20.30 -6.67
C LEU A 112 6.59 -19.42 -5.49
N THR A 113 7.84 -19.56 -5.03
CA THR A 113 8.43 -18.68 -4.01
C THR A 113 8.42 -17.22 -4.48
N ILE A 114 8.94 -16.95 -5.68
CA ILE A 114 9.00 -15.60 -6.25
C ILE A 114 7.60 -15.00 -6.37
N SER A 115 6.66 -15.77 -6.92
CA SER A 115 5.28 -15.35 -7.12
C SER A 115 4.55 -15.09 -5.79
N CYS A 116 4.84 -15.86 -4.75
CA CYS A 116 4.25 -15.67 -3.44
C CYS A 116 4.75 -14.40 -2.75
N VAL A 117 6.07 -14.18 -2.75
CA VAL A 117 6.68 -13.00 -2.13
C VAL A 117 6.24 -11.74 -2.86
N THR A 118 6.32 -11.72 -4.20
CA THR A 118 5.94 -10.56 -5.02
C THR A 118 4.48 -10.14 -4.83
N ILE A 119 3.54 -11.08 -4.83
CA ILE A 119 2.12 -10.76 -4.61
C ILE A 119 1.91 -10.18 -3.21
N TRP A 120 2.51 -10.79 -2.18
CA TRP A 120 2.36 -10.29 -0.81
C TRP A 120 2.96 -8.89 -0.66
N THR A 121 4.17 -8.68 -1.16
CA THR A 121 4.84 -7.38 -1.15
C THR A 121 4.04 -6.32 -1.92
N ALA A 122 3.44 -6.67 -3.07
CA ALA A 122 2.61 -5.76 -3.85
C ALA A 122 1.31 -5.36 -3.13
N GLU A 123 0.65 -6.31 -2.45
CA GLU A 123 -0.55 -6.05 -1.65
C GLU A 123 -0.25 -5.07 -0.50
N ASP A 124 0.78 -5.37 0.29
CA ASP A 124 1.16 -4.55 1.45
C ASP A 124 1.60 -3.14 1.02
N TYR A 125 2.35 -3.04 -0.08
CA TYR A 125 2.75 -1.75 -0.66
C TYR A 125 1.54 -0.94 -1.13
N THR A 126 0.60 -1.57 -1.83
CA THR A 126 -0.61 -0.89 -2.34
C THR A 126 -1.49 -0.39 -1.20
N LEU A 127 -1.68 -1.21 -0.15
CA LEU A 127 -2.43 -0.82 1.04
C LEU A 127 -1.78 0.36 1.74
N CYS A 128 -0.45 0.34 1.91
CA CYS A 128 0.22 1.43 2.59
C CYS A 128 0.23 2.72 1.77
N LEU A 129 0.34 2.64 0.43
CA LEU A 129 0.19 3.78 -0.46
C LEU A 129 -1.19 4.43 -0.26
N VAL A 130 -2.25 3.63 -0.28
CA VAL A 130 -3.62 4.12 -0.10
C VAL A 130 -3.80 4.79 1.27
N LEU A 131 -3.32 4.15 2.34
CA LEU A 131 -3.40 4.69 3.70
C LEU A 131 -2.56 5.97 3.87
N CYS A 132 -1.38 6.01 3.27
CA CYS A 132 -0.50 7.19 3.29
C CYS A 132 -1.21 8.37 2.64
N HIS A 133 -1.67 8.24 1.40
CA HIS A 133 -2.39 9.33 0.72
C HIS A 133 -3.69 9.73 1.44
N ALA A 134 -4.46 8.77 1.96
CA ALA A 134 -5.65 9.06 2.75
C ALA A 134 -5.33 9.86 4.03
N SER A 135 -4.31 9.45 4.78
CA SER A 135 -3.91 10.14 6.02
C SER A 135 -3.45 11.58 5.75
N PHE A 136 -2.74 11.82 4.64
CA PHE A 136 -2.34 13.17 4.25
C PHE A 136 -3.51 14.03 3.76
N ARG A 137 -4.52 13.44 3.11
CA ARG A 137 -5.77 14.15 2.79
C ARG A 137 -6.48 14.60 4.07
N TYR A 138 -6.54 13.75 5.09
CA TYR A 138 -7.06 14.15 6.40
C TYR A 138 -6.20 15.22 7.09
N LYS A 139 -4.87 15.14 6.98
CA LYS A 139 -3.95 16.15 7.49
C LYS A 139 -4.20 17.51 6.83
N LYS A 140 -4.32 17.55 5.49
CA LYS A 140 -4.65 18.76 4.74
C LYS A 140 -6.00 19.34 5.19
N LEU A 141 -7.05 18.52 5.26
CA LEU A 141 -8.37 18.94 5.71
C LEU A 141 -8.32 19.56 7.12
N ARG A 142 -7.55 18.97 8.04
CA ARG A 142 -7.36 19.51 9.38
C ARG A 142 -6.67 20.88 9.35
N LEU A 143 -5.62 21.04 8.54
CA LEU A 143 -4.91 22.32 8.39
C LEU A 143 -5.82 23.40 7.80
N ASP A 144 -6.59 23.07 6.76
CA ASP A 144 -7.56 23.99 6.16
C ASP A 144 -8.62 24.44 7.18
N LEU A 145 -9.12 23.53 8.02
CA LEU A 145 -10.06 23.84 9.10
C LEU A 145 -9.45 24.73 10.19
N GLN A 146 -8.18 24.48 10.56
CA GLN A 146 -7.47 25.33 11.53
C GLN A 146 -7.29 26.73 10.98
N GLN A 147 -6.88 26.87 9.72
CA GLN A 147 -6.70 28.17 9.07
C GLN A 147 -8.04 28.93 8.96
N LEU A 148 -9.13 28.23 8.64
CA LEU A 148 -10.47 28.82 8.64
C LEU A 148 -10.90 29.34 10.01
N LEU A 149 -10.57 28.62 11.08
CA LEU A 149 -10.87 29.02 12.44
C LEU A 149 -10.03 30.24 12.86
N GLU A 150 -8.75 30.27 12.49
CA GLU A 150 -7.87 31.41 12.75
C GLU A 150 -8.32 32.67 12.00
N MET A 151 -8.71 32.55 10.72
CA MET A 151 -9.28 33.66 9.95
C MET A 151 -10.58 34.17 10.59
N ALA A 152 -11.49 33.27 10.98
CA ALA A 152 -12.72 33.66 11.66
C ALA A 152 -12.44 34.38 13.00
N ARG A 153 -11.40 33.95 13.72
CA ARG A 153 -10.96 34.61 14.96
C ARG A 153 -10.34 35.98 14.70
N ALA A 154 -9.58 36.15 13.61
CA ALA A 154 -8.99 37.43 13.22
C ALA A 154 -10.07 38.45 12.81
N ASP A 155 -11.06 38.03 12.02
CA ASP A 155 -12.20 38.88 11.63
C ASP A 155 -12.98 39.36 12.86
N LEU A 156 -13.22 38.47 13.83
CA LEU A 156 -13.89 38.79 15.09
C LEU A 156 -13.09 39.72 16.01
N LYS A 157 -11.76 39.77 15.87
CA LYS A 157 -10.91 40.74 16.58
C LYS A 157 -10.88 42.11 15.87
N CYS A 158 -11.08 42.14 14.55
CA CYS A 158 -11.17 43.39 13.78
C CYS A 158 -12.57 44.02 13.81
N GLY A 159 -13.63 43.23 14.07
CA GLY A 159 -14.98 43.74 14.27
C GLY A 159 -15.22 44.26 15.70
N GLU A 160 -16.07 45.28 15.84
CA GLU A 160 -16.44 45.90 17.13
C GLU A 160 -17.23 44.98 18.09
N THR A 161 -17.57 43.76 17.66
CA THR A 161 -18.38 42.82 18.45
C THR A 161 -17.55 42.07 19.49
N PRO A 162 -18.04 41.90 20.74
CA PRO A 162 -17.33 41.14 21.75
C PRO A 162 -17.07 39.70 21.29
N CYS A 163 -15.83 39.25 21.51
CA CYS A 163 -15.33 37.95 21.05
C CYS A 163 -15.88 36.81 21.94
N THR A 164 -17.16 36.49 21.79
CA THR A 164 -17.82 35.39 22.52
C THR A 164 -17.71 34.07 21.73
N ASN A 165 -17.57 32.93 22.42
CA ASN A 165 -17.47 31.61 21.78
C ASN A 165 -18.64 31.29 20.83
N GLN A 166 -19.85 31.79 21.10
CA GLN A 166 -21.01 31.65 20.20
C GLN A 166 -20.81 32.39 18.88
N ASN A 167 -20.27 33.61 18.90
CA ASN A 167 -20.04 34.42 17.69
C ASN A 167 -18.96 33.79 16.81
N LEU A 168 -17.91 33.22 17.42
CA LEU A 168 -16.88 32.43 16.73
C LEU A 168 -17.48 31.22 16.02
N HIS A 169 -18.35 30.47 16.71
CA HIS A 169 -19.01 29.30 16.14
C HIS A 169 -19.91 29.66 14.95
N ILE A 170 -20.64 30.79 15.03
CA ILE A 170 -21.51 31.27 13.96
C ILE A 170 -20.68 31.70 12.73
N ALA A 171 -19.60 32.46 12.94
CA ALA A 171 -18.71 32.91 11.87
C ALA A 171 -18.02 31.73 11.17
N PHE A 172 -17.50 30.78 11.93
CA PHE A 172 -16.89 29.56 11.41
C PHE A 172 -17.88 28.73 10.59
N ARG A 173 -19.11 28.52 11.11
CA ARG A 173 -20.16 27.77 10.41
C ARG A 173 -20.62 28.45 9.12
N ARG A 174 -20.59 29.79 9.06
CA ARG A 174 -20.94 30.57 7.87
C ARG A 174 -19.93 30.34 6.75
N ARG A 175 -18.62 30.46 7.04
CA ARG A 175 -17.55 30.20 6.06
C ARG A 175 -17.51 28.75 5.59
N LEU A 176 -17.73 27.80 6.51
CA LEU A 176 -17.84 26.38 6.16
C LEU A 176 -18.95 26.12 5.13
N ARG A 177 -20.13 26.73 5.32
CA ARG A 177 -21.24 26.63 4.35
C ARG A 177 -20.91 27.26 3.01
N GLU A 178 -20.19 28.39 2.99
CA GLU A 178 -19.77 29.04 1.74
C GLU A 178 -18.79 28.17 0.95
N ILE A 179 -17.83 27.55 1.62
CA ILE A 179 -16.87 26.64 0.98
C ILE A 179 -17.57 25.40 0.45
N PHE A 180 -18.47 24.78 1.25
CA PHE A 180 -19.26 23.65 0.79
C PHE A 180 -20.14 23.99 -0.41
N ARG A 181 -20.78 25.17 -0.43
CA ARG A 181 -21.58 25.63 -1.59
C ARG A 181 -20.72 25.87 -2.82
N ARG A 182 -19.51 26.44 -2.67
CA ARG A 182 -18.57 26.62 -3.79
C ARG A 182 -18.12 25.28 -4.37
N GLN A 183 -17.82 24.30 -3.52
CA GLN A 183 -17.44 22.97 -3.99
C GLN A 183 -18.59 22.17 -4.60
N GLN A 184 -19.83 22.31 -4.09
CA GLN A 184 -21.00 21.70 -4.74
C GLN A 184 -21.27 22.26 -6.13
N ARG A 185 -21.02 23.56 -6.36
CA ARG A 185 -21.16 24.19 -7.70
C ARG A 185 -20.05 23.80 -8.67
N LEU A 186 -18.90 23.34 -8.18
CA LEU A 186 -17.78 22.88 -9.02
C LEU A 186 -17.93 21.40 -9.42
N ASN A 187 -18.80 20.66 -8.74
CA ASN A 187 -19.04 19.23 -8.96
C ASN A 187 -20.38 18.91 -9.68
N GLY A 188 -21.16 19.94 -10.03
CA GLY A 188 -22.39 19.82 -10.82
C GLY A 188 -22.18 20.37 -12.22
#